data_AF-A0A2A3IY10-F1
#
_entry.id   AF-A0A2A3IY10-F1
#
_cell.length_a   1.000
_cell.length_b   1.000
_cell.length_c   1.000
_cell.angle_alpha   90.00
_cell.angle_beta   90.00
_cell.angle_gamma   90.00
#
_symmetry.space_group_name_H-M   'P 1'
#
loop_
_entity.id
_entity.type
_entity.pdbx_description
1 polymer ?
#
loop_
_entity_poly.entity_id
_entity_poly.type
_entity_poly.pdbx_seq_one_letter_code
_entity_poly.pdbx_strand_id
1 'polypeptide(L)'
;MDLPAELDRREKRVAKLQAARAQIEAEAADKASAHAEDKERRRQERAGTSDEQTVTDAGQKAAATARPRPKAQANFTDPDSRIMKNSDGAHIQAYNAQAVVDEEHEVITAADVTCNPSDALNYTTMLDQSAANTGTHPKQALVDAGYCSETNLEAARERQLVCGTDTFMATDRSNGSQ
;
A
#
# COMPACT_ATOMS: atom_id res chain seq x y z
N MET A 1 5.80 31.43 -35.81
CA MET A 1 5.42 30.99 -34.45
C MET A 1 3.91 31.09 -34.35
N ASP A 2 3.23 29.98 -34.08
CA ASP A 2 1.77 29.92 -34.01
C ASP A 2 1.32 30.16 -32.56
N LEU A 3 0.91 31.40 -32.27
CA LEU A 3 0.63 31.91 -30.92
C LEU A 3 -0.54 31.18 -30.22
N PRO A 4 -1.67 30.87 -30.89
CA PRO A 4 -2.74 30.04 -30.31
C PRO A 4 -2.26 28.65 -29.84
N ALA A 5 -1.46 27.96 -30.64
CA ALA A 5 -0.94 26.64 -30.29
C ALA A 5 0.04 26.69 -29.11
N GLU A 6 0.75 27.81 -28.92
CA GLU A 6 1.62 28.02 -27.78
C GLU A 6 0.84 28.26 -26.48
N LEU A 7 -0.24 29.03 -26.54
CA LEU A 7 -1.12 29.30 -25.38
C LEU A 7 -1.81 28.03 -24.89
N ASP A 8 -2.38 27.22 -25.78
CA ASP A 8 -3.01 25.94 -25.45
C ASP A 8 -2.03 24.97 -24.73
N ARG A 9 -0.78 24.90 -25.19
CA ARG A 9 0.26 24.10 -24.50
C ARG A 9 0.56 24.59 -23.09
N ARG A 10 0.56 25.91 -22.87
CA ARG A 10 0.81 26.50 -21.54
C ARG A 10 -0.35 26.24 -20.59
N GLU A 11 -1.59 26.40 -21.06
CA GLU A 11 -2.79 26.11 -20.27
C GLU A 11 -2.85 24.64 -19.85
N LYS A 12 -2.62 23.71 -20.78
CA LYS A 12 -2.53 22.27 -20.48
C LYS A 12 -1.45 21.95 -19.46
N ARG A 13 -0.29 22.61 -19.55
CA ARG A 13 0.82 22.42 -18.59
C ARG A 13 0.46 22.93 -17.19
N VAL A 14 -0.19 24.09 -17.10
CA VAL A 14 -0.65 24.64 -15.81
C VAL A 14 -1.67 23.70 -15.17
N ALA A 15 -2.63 23.19 -15.94
CA ALA A 15 -3.62 22.23 -15.45
C ALA A 15 -2.95 20.96 -14.89
N LYS A 16 -1.96 20.39 -15.59
CA LYS A 16 -1.18 19.24 -15.09
C LYS A 16 -0.42 19.53 -13.80
N LEU A 17 0.18 20.71 -13.67
CA LEU A 17 0.89 21.12 -12.45
C LEU A 17 -0.07 21.27 -11.26
N GLN A 18 -1.26 21.82 -11.50
CA GLN A 18 -2.29 21.96 -10.47
C GLN A 18 -2.82 20.60 -10.02
N ALA A 19 -3.08 19.68 -10.95
CA ALA A 19 -3.50 18.32 -10.64
C ALA A 19 -2.45 17.56 -9.82
N ALA A 20 -1.18 17.61 -10.25
CA ALA A 20 -0.08 16.97 -9.52
C ALA A 20 0.09 17.55 -8.11
N ARG A 21 -0.08 18.87 -7.95
CA ARG A 21 -0.06 19.52 -6.64
C ARG A 21 -1.21 19.05 -5.75
N ALA A 22 -2.43 19.04 -6.27
CA ALA A 22 -3.62 18.60 -5.54
C ALA A 22 -3.48 17.14 -5.08
N GLN A 23 -2.95 16.27 -5.94
CA GLN A 23 -2.67 14.88 -5.58
C GLN A 23 -1.66 14.76 -4.43
N ILE A 24 -0.53 15.46 -4.51
CA ILE A 24 0.49 15.43 -3.46
C ILE A 24 -0.07 15.97 -2.13
N GLU A 25 -0.92 17.00 -2.18
CA GLU A 25 -1.62 17.55 -1.02
C GLU A 25 -2.63 16.54 -0.42
N ALA A 26 -3.43 15.88 -1.25
CA ALA A 26 -4.35 14.83 -0.82
C ALA A 26 -3.62 13.65 -0.17
N GLU A 27 -2.56 13.14 -0.79
CA GLU A 27 -1.75 12.06 -0.20
C GLU A 27 -1.13 12.42 1.14
N ALA A 28 -0.74 13.69 1.31
CA ALA A 28 -0.21 14.17 2.58
C ALA A 28 -1.31 14.19 3.66
N ALA A 29 -2.53 14.59 3.29
CA ALA A 29 -3.69 14.58 4.17
C ALA A 29 -4.08 13.15 4.57
N ASP A 30 -4.18 12.22 3.61
CA ASP A 30 -4.54 10.83 3.86
C ASP A 30 -3.53 10.13 4.79
N LYS A 31 -2.23 10.30 4.51
CA LYS A 31 -1.16 9.74 5.36
C LYS A 31 -1.19 10.34 6.77
N ALA A 32 -1.50 11.63 6.90
CA ALA A 32 -1.63 12.27 8.19
C ALA A 32 -2.85 11.76 8.96
N SER A 33 -3.99 11.57 8.29
CA SER A 33 -5.21 11.01 8.88
C SER A 33 -4.96 9.60 9.40
N ALA A 34 -4.52 8.70 8.52
CA ALA A 34 -4.29 7.30 8.85
C ALA A 34 -3.27 7.13 9.99
N HIS A 35 -2.20 7.93 10.00
CA HIS A 35 -1.22 7.89 11.09
C HIS A 35 -1.79 8.38 12.42
N ALA A 36 -2.60 9.45 12.41
CA ALA A 36 -3.22 9.97 13.61
C ALA A 36 -4.28 9.00 14.17
N GLU A 37 -5.05 8.37 13.29
CA GLU A 37 -6.05 7.36 13.63
C GLU A 37 -5.40 6.11 14.25
N ASP A 38 -4.37 5.53 13.60
CA ASP A 38 -3.62 4.39 14.15
C ASP A 38 -3.00 4.72 15.51
N LYS A 39 -2.41 5.91 15.64
CA LYS A 39 -1.83 6.37 16.91
C LYS A 39 -2.89 6.47 18.02
N GLU A 40 -4.06 7.01 17.71
CA GLU A 40 -5.15 7.13 18.68
C GLU A 40 -5.73 5.75 19.04
N ARG A 41 -5.91 4.87 18.06
CA ARG A 41 -6.36 3.49 18.27
C ARG A 41 -5.43 2.73 19.21
N ARG A 42 -4.11 2.80 18.98
CA ARG A 42 -3.09 2.22 19.87
C ARG A 42 -3.09 2.84 21.27
N ARG A 43 -3.36 4.13 21.37
CA ARG A 43 -3.47 4.83 22.68
C ARG A 43 -4.67 4.30 23.45
N GLN A 44 -5.81 4.16 22.79
CA GLN A 44 -7.05 3.68 23.40
C GLN A 44 -6.95 2.21 23.82
N GLU A 45 -6.34 1.36 22.99
CA GLU A 45 -6.07 -0.04 23.31
C GLU A 45 -5.26 -0.18 24.60
N ARG A 46 -4.16 0.59 24.72
CA ARG A 46 -3.34 0.62 25.94
C ARG A 46 -4.09 1.15 27.17
N ALA A 47 -5.08 2.02 26.96
CA ALA A 47 -5.93 2.55 28.01
C ALA A 47 -7.15 1.68 28.32
N GLY A 48 -7.41 0.62 27.53
CA GLY A 48 -8.61 -0.21 27.65
C GLY A 48 -9.90 0.53 27.29
N THR A 49 -9.82 1.57 26.48
CA THR A 49 -10.97 2.36 26.01
C THR A 49 -11.25 2.10 24.53
N SER A 50 -12.46 2.42 24.07
CA SER A 50 -12.81 2.36 22.65
C SER A 50 -13.78 3.48 22.31
N ASP A 51 -13.33 4.48 21.55
CA ASP A 51 -14.11 5.62 21.07
C ASP A 51 -13.70 5.94 19.63
N GLU A 52 -14.47 5.42 18.68
CA GLU A 52 -14.20 5.59 17.24
C GLU A 52 -14.38 7.03 16.77
N GLN A 53 -15.21 7.83 17.44
CA GLN A 53 -15.39 9.23 17.09
C GLN A 53 -14.11 10.01 17.35
N THR A 54 -13.48 9.77 18.50
CA THR A 54 -12.20 10.43 18.82
C THR A 54 -11.05 10.01 17.89
N VAL A 55 -11.06 8.76 17.40
CA VAL A 55 -10.13 8.30 16.37
C VAL A 55 -10.34 9.07 15.07
N THR A 56 -11.59 9.16 14.62
CA THR A 56 -11.99 9.87 13.40
C THR A 56 -11.65 11.37 13.49
N ASP A 57 -11.93 12.01 14.62
CA ASP A 57 -11.65 13.44 14.85
C ASP A 57 -10.14 13.72 14.83
N ALA A 58 -9.33 12.81 15.39
CA ALA A 58 -7.87 12.91 15.34
C ALA A 58 -7.35 12.86 13.89
N GLY A 59 -7.91 11.94 13.08
CA GLY A 59 -7.63 11.83 11.65
C GLY A 59 -7.96 13.11 10.89
N GLN A 60 -9.20 13.58 10.99
CA GLN A 60 -9.67 14.80 10.32
C GLN A 60 -8.84 16.04 10.69
N LYS A 61 -8.48 16.18 11.97
CA LYS A 61 -7.63 17.29 12.43
C LYS A 61 -6.22 17.24 11.84
N ALA A 62 -5.64 16.03 11.75
CA ALA A 62 -4.34 15.84 11.14
C ALA A 62 -4.37 16.13 9.63
N ALA A 63 -5.40 15.63 8.92
CA ALA A 63 -5.60 15.89 7.49
C ALA A 63 -5.72 17.38 7.17
N ALA A 64 -6.52 18.13 7.95
CA ALA A 64 -6.75 19.56 7.73
C ALA A 64 -5.50 20.45 7.86
N THR A 65 -4.48 19.98 8.60
CA THR A 65 -3.22 20.72 8.82
C THR A 65 -2.03 20.11 8.08
N ALA A 66 -2.25 19.01 7.37
CA ALA A 66 -1.21 18.30 6.64
C ALA A 66 -0.61 19.18 5.53
N ARG A 67 0.71 19.10 5.39
CA ARG A 67 1.41 19.67 4.24
C ARG A 67 2.30 18.61 3.62
N PRO A 68 2.40 18.58 2.29
CA PRO A 68 3.38 17.76 1.60
C PRO A 68 4.79 17.99 2.14
N ARG A 69 5.59 16.92 2.14
CA ARG A 69 7.03 17.05 2.43
C ARG A 69 7.68 17.92 1.34
N PRO A 70 8.71 18.72 1.65
CA PRO A 70 9.39 19.55 0.65
C PRO A 70 9.96 18.78 -0.56
N LYS A 71 10.27 17.49 -0.37
CA LYS A 71 10.79 16.59 -1.41
C LYS A 71 9.71 15.67 -2.02
N ALA A 72 8.44 15.87 -1.70
CA ALA A 72 7.36 15.11 -2.32
C ALA A 72 7.31 15.44 -3.82
N GLN A 73 7.25 14.41 -4.65
CA GLN A 73 7.23 14.53 -6.10
C GLN A 73 6.15 13.61 -6.65
N ALA A 74 5.45 14.08 -7.68
CA ALA A 74 4.52 13.31 -8.49
C ALA A 74 5.10 13.18 -9.89
N ASN A 75 4.79 12.07 -10.55
CA ASN A 75 5.19 11.83 -11.93
C ASN A 75 4.12 12.41 -12.87
N PHE A 76 4.53 13.27 -13.79
CA PHE A 76 3.62 13.95 -14.72
C PHE A 76 3.13 13.06 -15.87
N THR A 77 3.84 11.98 -16.16
CA THR A 77 3.49 11.03 -17.22
C THR A 77 2.59 9.94 -16.67
N ASP A 78 2.88 9.48 -15.46
CA ASP A 78 2.09 8.49 -14.73
C ASP A 78 1.87 8.96 -13.27
N PRO A 79 0.78 9.69 -12.98
CA PRO A 79 0.51 10.22 -11.66
C PRO A 79 0.37 9.14 -10.58
N ASP A 80 0.01 7.92 -10.95
CA ASP A 80 -0.26 6.84 -10.00
C ASP A 80 1.03 6.07 -9.62
N SER A 81 2.13 6.25 -10.35
CA SER A 81 3.43 5.67 -9.98
C SER A 81 4.00 6.30 -8.71
N ARG A 82 4.79 5.55 -7.94
CA ARG A 82 5.55 6.09 -6.80
C ARG A 82 7.03 5.80 -6.94
N ILE A 83 7.84 6.64 -6.30
CA ILE A 83 9.28 6.41 -6.18
C ILE A 83 9.50 5.28 -5.18
N MET A 84 9.99 4.13 -5.67
CA MET A 84 10.25 2.93 -4.88
C MET A 84 11.68 2.45 -5.10
N LYS A 85 12.24 1.74 -4.12
CA LYS A 85 13.57 1.13 -4.23
C LYS A 85 13.44 -0.21 -4.98
N ASN A 86 14.17 -0.39 -6.07
CA ASN A 86 14.23 -1.66 -6.79
C ASN A 86 15.23 -2.63 -6.12
N SER A 87 15.33 -3.85 -6.65
CA SER A 87 16.26 -4.89 -6.19
C SER A 87 17.72 -4.43 -6.17
N ASP A 88 18.12 -3.62 -7.15
CA ASP A 88 19.50 -3.10 -7.30
C ASP A 88 19.78 -1.91 -6.38
N GLY A 89 18.78 -1.50 -5.60
CA GLY A 89 18.86 -0.39 -4.65
C GLY A 89 18.68 1.00 -5.25
N ALA A 90 18.41 1.12 -6.54
CA ALA A 90 18.04 2.36 -7.21
C ALA A 90 16.59 2.76 -6.88
N HIS A 91 16.32 4.06 -6.86
CA HIS A 91 14.96 4.57 -6.71
C HIS A 91 14.36 4.84 -8.09
N ILE A 92 13.28 4.14 -8.43
CA ILE A 92 12.61 4.21 -9.73
C ILE A 92 11.13 4.56 -9.56
N GLN A 93 10.49 5.09 -10.61
CA GLN A 93 9.03 5.19 -10.65
C GLN A 93 8.46 3.80 -10.93
N ALA A 94 7.66 3.27 -10.00
CA ALA A 94 7.17 1.91 -10.07
C ALA A 94 5.82 1.74 -9.35
N TYR A 95 5.26 0.55 -9.55
CA TYR A 95 4.23 -0.07 -8.73
C TYR A 95 4.82 -1.30 -8.06
N ASN A 96 4.21 -1.71 -6.96
CA ASN A 96 4.50 -2.96 -6.31
C ASN A 96 3.48 -4.01 -6.77
N ALA A 97 3.92 -4.95 -7.60
CA ALA A 97 3.09 -6.01 -8.15
C ALA A 97 3.08 -7.22 -7.21
N GLN A 98 1.90 -7.80 -7.02
CA GLN A 98 1.66 -8.97 -6.18
C GLN A 98 1.06 -10.10 -7.00
N ALA A 99 1.41 -11.33 -6.64
CA ALA A 99 0.85 -12.53 -7.25
C ALA A 99 0.71 -13.66 -6.22
N VAL A 100 -0.35 -14.43 -6.34
CA VAL A 100 -0.54 -15.73 -5.68
C VAL A 100 -0.57 -16.78 -6.77
N VAL A 101 0.24 -17.82 -6.60
CA VAL A 101 0.41 -18.90 -7.57
C VAL A 101 0.04 -20.22 -6.90
N ASP A 102 -0.72 -21.04 -7.61
CA ASP A 102 -0.96 -22.43 -7.23
C ASP A 102 0.28 -23.28 -7.53
N GLU A 103 0.78 -23.99 -6.52
CA GLU A 103 2.02 -24.78 -6.63
C GLU A 103 1.87 -25.98 -7.59
N GLU A 104 0.71 -26.65 -7.58
CA GLU A 104 0.51 -27.89 -8.34
C GLU A 104 0.33 -27.63 -9.84
N HIS A 105 -0.44 -26.60 -10.19
CA HIS A 105 -0.80 -26.30 -11.57
C HIS A 105 -0.01 -25.14 -12.19
N GLU A 106 0.82 -24.45 -11.39
CA GLU A 106 1.62 -23.30 -11.80
C GLU A 106 0.79 -22.14 -12.40
N VAL A 107 -0.44 -21.96 -11.91
CA VAL A 107 -1.36 -20.92 -12.38
C VAL A 107 -1.46 -19.78 -11.36
N ILE A 108 -1.48 -18.54 -11.85
CA ILE A 108 -1.75 -17.36 -11.03
C ILE A 108 -3.24 -17.35 -10.63
N THR A 109 -3.51 -17.43 -9.33
CA THR A 109 -4.88 -17.41 -8.78
C THR A 109 -5.31 -16.02 -8.34
N ALA A 110 -4.36 -15.13 -8.04
CA ALA A 110 -4.61 -13.72 -7.74
C ALA A 110 -3.42 -12.86 -8.19
N ALA A 111 -3.72 -11.64 -8.63
CA ALA A 111 -2.72 -10.64 -8.99
C ALA A 111 -3.26 -9.23 -8.73
N ASP A 112 -2.40 -8.35 -8.26
CA ASP A 112 -2.74 -6.94 -8.04
C ASP A 112 -1.49 -6.05 -8.15
N VAL A 113 -1.71 -4.75 -8.30
CA VAL A 113 -0.66 -3.72 -8.30
C VAL A 113 -0.99 -2.64 -7.29
N THR A 114 -0.02 -2.30 -6.44
CA THR A 114 -0.21 -1.30 -5.39
C THR A 114 0.83 -0.18 -5.50
N CYS A 115 0.48 0.99 -4.97
CA CYS A 115 1.41 2.11 -4.86
C CYS A 115 2.18 2.10 -3.53
N ASN A 116 2.10 1.01 -2.75
CA ASN A 116 2.83 0.86 -1.50
C ASN A 116 4.13 0.06 -1.71
N PRO A 117 5.30 0.61 -1.34
CA PRO A 117 6.57 -0.11 -1.48
C PRO A 117 6.72 -1.33 -0.55
N SER A 118 5.83 -1.53 0.42
CA SER A 118 5.86 -2.65 1.34
C SER A 118 4.82 -3.71 0.97
N ASP A 119 5.23 -4.97 0.96
CA ASP A 119 4.35 -6.11 0.70
C ASP A 119 3.47 -6.47 1.91
N ALA A 120 3.88 -6.06 3.12
CA ALA A 120 3.21 -6.41 4.37
C ALA A 120 1.71 -6.07 4.37
N LEU A 121 1.26 -5.04 3.65
CA LEU A 121 -0.16 -4.70 3.64
C LEU A 121 -1.02 -5.57 2.71
N ASN A 122 -0.41 -6.45 1.92
CA ASN A 122 -1.10 -7.18 0.85
C ASN A 122 -1.45 -8.63 1.23
N TYR A 123 -0.95 -9.16 2.36
CA TYR A 123 -1.10 -10.57 2.75
C TYR A 123 -2.56 -11.05 2.69
N THR A 124 -3.41 -10.39 3.48
CA THR A 124 -4.83 -10.75 3.63
C THR A 124 -5.58 -10.56 2.31
N THR A 125 -5.40 -9.40 1.67
CA THR A 125 -6.10 -9.06 0.42
C THR A 125 -5.80 -10.06 -0.70
N MET A 126 -4.53 -10.47 -0.86
CA MET A 126 -4.14 -11.41 -1.91
C MET A 126 -4.70 -12.81 -1.69
N LEU A 127 -4.72 -13.31 -0.45
CA LEU A 127 -5.33 -14.61 -0.13
C LEU A 127 -6.85 -14.61 -0.27
N ASP A 128 -7.51 -13.49 0.07
CA ASP A 128 -8.96 -13.35 -0.14
C ASP A 128 -9.32 -13.28 -1.61
N GLN A 129 -8.56 -12.53 -2.41
CA GLN A 129 -8.74 -12.48 -3.85
C GLN A 129 -8.54 -13.87 -4.49
N SER A 130 -7.51 -14.61 -4.06
CA SER A 130 -7.27 -15.98 -4.51
C SER A 130 -8.47 -16.87 -4.22
N ALA A 131 -9.00 -16.83 -2.98
CA ALA A 131 -10.16 -17.62 -2.60
C ALA A 131 -11.45 -17.19 -3.32
N ALA A 132 -11.63 -15.89 -3.59
CA ALA A 132 -12.75 -15.39 -4.37
C ALA A 132 -12.70 -15.87 -5.83
N ASN A 133 -11.50 -15.96 -6.42
CA ASN A 133 -11.31 -16.40 -7.79
C ASN A 133 -11.43 -17.93 -7.95
N THR A 134 -10.96 -18.71 -6.98
CA THR A 134 -10.94 -20.19 -7.05
C THR A 134 -12.13 -20.84 -6.35
N GLY A 135 -12.86 -20.08 -5.53
CA GLY A 135 -13.95 -20.57 -4.68
C GLY A 135 -13.49 -21.33 -3.43
N THR A 136 -12.18 -21.38 -3.14
CA THR A 136 -11.64 -22.10 -1.97
C THR A 136 -10.42 -21.40 -1.37
N HIS A 137 -10.30 -21.45 -0.05
CA HIS A 137 -9.10 -20.99 0.63
C HIS A 137 -7.97 -22.03 0.46
N PRO A 138 -6.72 -21.59 0.23
CA PRO A 138 -5.61 -22.51 0.16
C PRO A 138 -5.39 -23.20 1.51
N LYS A 139 -5.00 -24.47 1.51
CA LYS A 139 -4.67 -25.19 2.75
C LYS A 139 -3.37 -24.71 3.37
N GLN A 140 -2.42 -24.33 2.53
CA GLN A 140 -1.13 -23.78 2.94
C GLN A 140 -0.80 -22.55 2.10
N ALA A 141 -0.19 -21.55 2.72
CA ALA A 141 0.32 -20.36 2.06
C ALA A 141 1.79 -20.15 2.42
N LEU A 142 2.66 -20.13 1.42
CA LEU A 142 4.06 -19.73 1.56
C LEU A 142 4.20 -18.29 1.10
N VAL A 143 4.75 -17.42 1.94
CA VAL A 143 4.93 -15.99 1.61
C VAL A 143 6.35 -15.51 1.91
N ASP A 144 6.81 -14.56 1.11
CA ASP A 144 8.15 -13.97 1.24
C ASP A 144 8.29 -13.14 2.53
N ALA A 145 9.54 -12.88 2.93
CA ALA A 145 9.88 -12.09 4.10
C ALA A 145 9.33 -10.65 4.06
N GLY A 146 9.06 -10.09 2.87
CA GLY A 146 8.39 -8.80 2.72
C GLY A 146 7.00 -8.74 3.38
N TYR A 147 6.36 -9.90 3.57
CA TYR A 147 5.05 -10.03 4.23
C TYR A 147 5.13 -10.21 5.74
N CYS A 148 6.30 -10.47 6.32
CA CYS A 148 6.41 -10.75 7.76
C CYS A 148 6.20 -9.47 8.58
N SER A 149 5.08 -9.40 9.30
CA SER A 149 4.76 -8.33 10.25
C SER A 149 3.90 -8.88 11.40
N GLU A 150 3.90 -8.23 12.56
CA GLU A 150 3.09 -8.64 13.72
C GLU A 150 1.60 -8.77 13.34
N THR A 151 1.06 -7.77 12.65
CA THR A 151 -0.32 -7.78 12.14
C THR A 151 -0.60 -8.97 11.20
N ASN A 152 0.35 -9.34 10.34
CA ASN A 152 0.15 -10.47 9.44
C ASN A 152 0.31 -11.82 10.13
N LEU A 153 1.12 -11.92 11.18
CA LEU A 153 1.20 -13.12 12.00
C LEU A 153 -0.10 -13.35 12.77
N GLU A 154 -0.73 -12.29 13.28
CA GLU A 154 -2.06 -12.35 13.88
C GLU A 154 -3.12 -12.74 12.84
N ALA A 155 -3.11 -12.11 11.66
CA ALA A 155 -4.03 -12.44 10.56
C ALA A 155 -3.85 -13.90 10.09
N ALA A 156 -2.62 -14.41 10.03
CA ALA A 156 -2.35 -15.81 9.69
C ALA A 156 -2.94 -16.77 10.73
N ARG A 157 -2.79 -16.46 12.02
CA ARG A 157 -3.41 -17.23 13.10
C ARG A 157 -4.94 -17.23 12.99
N GLU A 158 -5.53 -16.08 12.70
CA GLU A 158 -6.97 -15.97 12.50
C GLU A 158 -7.45 -16.79 11.30
N ARG A 159 -6.77 -16.70 10.15
CA ARG A 159 -7.09 -17.50 8.96
C ARG A 159 -7.01 -19.00 9.22
N GLN A 160 -6.00 -19.45 9.98
CA GLN A 160 -5.91 -20.86 10.35
C GLN A 160 -7.14 -21.32 11.16
N LEU A 161 -7.70 -20.46 12.01
CA LEU A 161 -8.90 -20.77 12.78
C LEU A 161 -10.18 -20.68 11.95
N VAL A 162 -10.28 -19.69 11.06
CA VAL A 162 -11.51 -19.39 10.30
C VAL A 162 -11.66 -20.27 9.06
N CYS A 163 -10.58 -20.48 8.31
CA CYS A 163 -10.62 -21.19 7.03
C CYS A 163 -9.57 -22.31 6.89
N GLY A 164 -8.73 -22.54 7.92
CA GLY A 164 -7.78 -23.65 7.93
C GLY A 164 -6.55 -23.47 7.04
N THR A 165 -6.25 -22.23 6.63
CA THR A 165 -5.04 -21.89 5.86
C THR A 165 -3.82 -21.77 6.79
N ASP A 166 -2.90 -22.72 6.67
CA ASP A 166 -1.65 -22.70 7.44
C ASP A 166 -0.60 -21.85 6.69
N THR A 167 -0.06 -20.83 7.34
CA THR A 167 0.82 -19.86 6.66
C THR A 167 2.25 -19.95 7.16
N PHE A 168 3.17 -20.10 6.21
CA PHE A 168 4.61 -20.07 6.43
C PHE A 168 5.17 -18.73 5.91
N MET A 169 5.58 -17.87 6.84
CA MET A 169 6.22 -16.58 6.51
C MET A 169 7.72 -16.67 6.79
N ALA A 170 8.55 -16.33 5.81
CA ALA A 170 9.98 -16.15 6.05
C ALA A 170 10.22 -14.95 6.97
N THR A 171 11.09 -15.07 7.98
CA THR A 171 11.33 -13.98 8.96
C THR A 171 12.56 -13.14 8.65
N ASP A 172 13.41 -13.58 7.73
CA ASP A 172 14.62 -12.88 7.30
C ASP A 172 14.76 -12.90 5.78
N ARG A 173 15.30 -11.80 5.21
CA ARG A 173 15.97 -11.92 3.92
C ARG A 173 17.31 -12.60 4.15
N SER A 174 17.43 -13.86 3.76
CA SER A 174 18.75 -14.44 3.56
C SER A 174 19.46 -13.60 2.50
N ASN A 175 20.40 -12.74 2.92
CA ASN A 175 21.36 -12.11 2.02
C ASN A 175 22.24 -13.23 1.45
N GLY A 176 21.74 -13.88 0.40
CA GLY A 176 22.53 -14.78 -0.42
C GLY A 176 23.54 -13.94 -1.20
N SER A 177 24.69 -13.68 -0.60
CA SER A 177 25.90 -13.37 -1.38
C SER A 177 26.22 -14.63 -2.20
N GLN A 178 25.93 -14.58 -3.49
CA GLN A 178 26.66 -15.34 -4.50
C GLN A 178 27.53 -14.38 -5.30
#